data_AF-A0A920YLC4-F1
#
_entry.id   AF-A0A920YLC4-F1
#
_cell.length_a   1.000
_cell.length_b   1.000
_cell.length_c   1.000
_cell.angle_alpha   90.00
_cell.angle_beta   90.00
_cell.angle_gamma   90.00
#
_symmetry.space_group_name_H-M   'P 1'
#
loop_
_entity.id
_entity.type
_entity.pdbx_description
1 polymer ?
#
loop_
_entity_poly.entity_id
_entity_poly.type
_entity_poly.pdbx_seq_one_letter_code
_entity_poly.pdbx_strand_id
1 'polypeptide(L)'
;MPRRRLWLLTAVIGGLAVVLGALTPRLETVRPETFATFRAGEMRLPVQEDPIALVAVGDIMLSRGVAREMKKAGDSRLPFAKIKPYLQGDIVLGNLEGPITPGPEIEPSEMRLRADPGTEAALRDAGFTLLTLANNHLPDFGPQGISDTRQHLAQAGIGCTGAGLTARQAEEPYCVQVKGVRLAFLAFADPELIPAVHGTGEEQPGPALFSPEKAAAAVRAARRKADFIVVSLHGGREYAAEPDEAQIQAARGAIDAGADLVLGHHPHVVQRVERYRGRYILYSLGNFVFDQWWSEATRESVVVRLLVGRSGVEKLEFLPVYINKRAQPEPVRGAAAQSIAARLELPLQAEPLAAWSESDSSFYLCTKYVHYCRQTLGAFRRRQTAHADLDEDGRQEVYRLQNGRLIVEEEAQPLWQSPPEWWVDGFTLADADNDGRTDLNLSVWKAGSFGPHKPFWITEDDNSVKNHLFIFDLVDDAVKPIWQSSNLDRPICEMAFTDLDANGENELVVTEGSYTAPADRQLTIWQWNGWGFARLL
;
A
#
# COMPACT_ATOMS: atom_id res chain seq x y z
N MET A 1 -60.09 -38.97 -20.49
CA MET A 1 -59.61 -40.37 -20.47
C MET A 1 -58.42 -40.48 -21.42
N PRO A 2 -57.38 -41.30 -21.18
CA PRO A 2 -56.71 -41.69 -19.92
C PRO A 2 -55.22 -41.20 -19.91
N ARG A 3 -54.68 -40.73 -18.79
CA ARG A 3 -53.96 -41.46 -17.71
C ARG A 3 -52.53 -41.95 -18.05
N ARG A 4 -51.59 -41.34 -17.31
CA ARG A 4 -50.68 -41.96 -16.31
C ARG A 4 -49.53 -42.88 -16.76
N ARG A 5 -48.44 -42.68 -16.00
CA ARG A 5 -47.46 -43.65 -15.44
C ARG A 5 -46.11 -43.80 -16.15
N LEU A 6 -45.18 -42.99 -15.65
CA LEU A 6 -43.96 -43.41 -14.94
C LEU A 6 -43.96 -44.90 -14.50
N TRP A 7 -43.00 -45.69 -14.99
CA TRP A 7 -42.25 -46.79 -14.32
C TRP A 7 -40.99 -47.06 -15.18
N LEU A 8 -39.75 -46.92 -14.70
CA LEU A 8 -38.95 -47.81 -13.81
C LEU A 8 -38.58 -49.16 -14.45
N LEU A 9 -37.29 -49.32 -14.77
CA LEU A 9 -36.50 -50.57 -14.91
C LEU A 9 -35.05 -50.13 -15.20
N THR A 10 -33.97 -50.61 -14.60
CA THR A 10 -33.76 -51.62 -13.56
C THR A 10 -32.32 -51.46 -13.05
N ALA A 11 -32.10 -51.84 -11.79
CA ALA A 11 -30.81 -51.91 -11.14
C ALA A 11 -29.86 -52.96 -11.76
N VAL A 12 -28.55 -52.72 -11.63
CA VAL A 12 -27.58 -53.78 -11.32
C VAL A 12 -26.74 -53.31 -10.14
N ILE A 13 -26.67 -54.23 -9.18
CA ILE A 13 -26.08 -54.14 -7.85
C ILE A 13 -24.58 -54.45 -7.93
N GLY A 14 -23.79 -53.65 -7.20
CA GLY A 14 -22.43 -53.95 -6.76
C GLY A 14 -22.02 -52.76 -5.87
N GLY A 15 -22.06 -52.82 -4.55
CA GLY A 15 -21.58 -53.89 -3.69
C GLY A 15 -20.20 -53.50 -3.15
N LEU A 16 -20.10 -52.38 -2.42
CA LEU A 16 -18.96 -52.11 -1.54
C LEU A 16 -19.48 -51.51 -0.24
N ALA A 17 -19.44 -52.33 0.81
CA ALA A 17 -19.72 -51.92 2.17
C ALA A 17 -18.63 -50.96 2.63
N VAL A 18 -18.96 -49.68 2.78
CA VAL A 18 -18.16 -48.77 3.60
C VAL A 18 -18.71 -48.89 5.02
N VAL A 19 -17.92 -49.52 5.88
CA VAL A 19 -18.14 -49.57 7.31
C VAL A 19 -18.22 -48.13 7.83
N LEU A 20 -19.41 -47.73 8.26
CA LEU A 20 -19.64 -46.55 9.10
C LEU A 20 -19.00 -46.81 10.47
N GLY A 21 -17.67 -46.63 10.52
CA GLY A 21 -16.96 -46.39 11.75
C GLY A 21 -17.19 -44.94 12.14
N ALA A 22 -18.14 -44.70 13.04
CA ALA A 22 -18.25 -43.46 13.77
C ALA A 22 -16.97 -43.28 14.60
N LEU A 23 -15.92 -42.73 13.99
CA LEU A 23 -14.90 -41.99 14.71
C LEU A 23 -15.52 -40.64 15.02
N THR A 24 -16.25 -40.57 16.13
CA THR A 24 -16.28 -39.32 16.87
C THR A 24 -14.81 -38.91 17.02
N PRO A 25 -14.40 -37.71 16.58
CA PRO A 25 -13.15 -37.18 17.10
C PRO A 25 -13.43 -37.10 18.59
N ARG A 26 -12.84 -38.01 19.37
CA ARG A 26 -12.54 -37.67 20.75
C ARG A 26 -11.86 -36.32 20.62
N LEU A 27 -12.45 -35.31 21.24
CA LEU A 27 -11.73 -34.12 21.64
C LEU A 27 -10.51 -34.65 22.38
N GLU A 28 -9.42 -34.87 21.65
CA GLU A 28 -8.10 -34.89 22.23
C GLU A 28 -8.04 -33.52 22.87
N THR A 29 -8.16 -33.53 24.19
CA THR A 29 -7.81 -32.41 25.04
C THR A 29 -6.46 -31.92 24.53
N VAL A 30 -6.48 -30.82 23.78
CA VAL A 30 -5.27 -30.12 23.34
C VAL A 30 -4.49 -29.92 24.62
N ARG A 31 -3.37 -30.64 24.79
CA ARG A 31 -2.49 -30.42 25.93
C ARG A 31 -2.09 -28.94 25.86
N PRO A 32 -2.06 -28.21 26.99
CA PRO A 32 -1.54 -26.85 26.98
C PRO A 32 -0.17 -26.90 26.29
N GLU A 33 -0.03 -26.23 25.15
CA GLU A 33 1.27 -26.17 24.48
C GLU A 33 2.23 -25.50 25.46
N THR A 34 3.29 -26.20 25.83
CA THR A 34 4.39 -25.53 26.52
C THR A 34 5.00 -24.51 25.56
N PHE A 35 5.53 -23.41 26.07
CA PHE A 35 6.22 -22.44 25.21
C PHE A 35 7.34 -23.09 24.37
N ALA A 36 8.01 -24.12 24.91
CA ALA A 36 9.01 -24.88 24.19
C ALA A 36 8.45 -25.63 22.96
N THR A 37 7.26 -26.25 23.09
CA THR A 37 6.60 -26.94 21.95
C THR A 37 6.09 -25.95 20.91
N PHE A 38 5.51 -24.83 21.35
CA PHE A 38 5.09 -23.73 20.48
C PHE A 38 6.28 -23.22 19.65
N ARG A 39 7.37 -22.81 20.32
CA ARG A 39 8.60 -22.32 19.66
C ARG A 39 9.19 -23.33 18.68
N ALA A 40 9.17 -24.62 19.03
CA ALA A 40 9.66 -25.68 18.14
C ALA A 40 8.78 -25.83 16.88
N GLY A 41 7.48 -25.56 16.98
CA GLY A 41 6.56 -25.51 15.85
C GLY A 41 6.87 -24.32 14.93
N GLU A 42 6.97 -23.12 15.50
CA GLU A 42 7.30 -21.89 14.77
C GLU A 42 8.65 -21.96 14.05
N MET A 43 9.65 -22.59 14.68
CA MET A 43 10.97 -22.83 14.09
C MET A 43 10.97 -23.77 12.87
N ARG A 44 9.84 -24.43 12.56
CA ARG A 44 9.68 -25.24 11.34
C ARG A 44 9.04 -24.45 10.20
N LEU A 45 8.42 -23.31 10.47
CA LEU A 45 7.78 -22.50 9.44
C LEU A 45 8.82 -21.89 8.48
N PRO A 46 8.47 -21.70 7.20
CA PRO A 46 9.33 -20.96 6.28
C PRO A 46 9.55 -19.53 6.77
N VAL A 47 10.73 -18.97 6.48
CA VAL A 47 11.02 -17.56 6.74
C VAL A 47 10.42 -16.71 5.63
N GLN A 48 9.77 -15.61 6.00
CA GLN A 48 9.27 -14.62 5.07
C GLN A 48 9.79 -13.22 5.45
N GLU A 49 10.28 -12.48 4.46
CA GLU A 49 10.63 -11.08 4.60
C GLU A 49 9.41 -10.21 4.28
N ASP A 50 9.31 -9.03 4.90
CA ASP A 50 8.23 -8.10 4.58
C ASP A 50 8.30 -7.68 3.11
N PRO A 51 7.19 -7.75 2.37
CA PRO A 51 7.16 -7.26 1.00
C PRO A 51 7.34 -5.73 1.00
N ILE A 52 7.80 -5.23 -0.14
CA ILE A 52 7.79 -3.81 -0.45
C ILE A 52 6.34 -3.42 -0.75
N ALA A 53 5.84 -2.40 -0.06
CA ALA A 53 4.54 -1.82 -0.31
C ALA A 53 4.70 -0.65 -1.30
N LEU A 54 4.28 -0.87 -2.54
CA LEU A 54 4.19 0.18 -3.56
C LEU A 54 2.74 0.63 -3.70
N VAL A 55 2.45 1.86 -3.33
CA VAL A 55 1.13 2.49 -3.50
C VAL A 55 1.17 3.35 -4.76
N ALA A 56 0.24 3.13 -5.68
CA ALA A 56 0.08 3.94 -6.88
C ALA A 56 -1.33 4.52 -6.97
N VAL A 57 -1.41 5.75 -7.44
CA VAL A 57 -2.65 6.47 -7.71
C VAL A 57 -2.67 6.97 -9.14
N GLY A 58 -3.84 7.42 -9.57
CA GLY A 58 -4.06 8.00 -10.89
C GLY A 58 -3.54 9.43 -11.07
N ASP A 59 -4.21 10.17 -11.94
CA ASP A 59 -3.81 11.51 -12.37
C ASP A 59 -4.03 12.58 -11.28
N ILE A 60 -3.01 13.40 -11.02
CA ILE A 60 -3.01 14.45 -9.99
C ILE A 60 -2.88 15.81 -10.67
N MET A 61 -3.95 16.59 -10.67
CA MET A 61 -4.00 17.94 -11.22
C MET A 61 -4.32 18.94 -10.10
N LEU A 62 -3.32 19.72 -9.69
CA LEU A 62 -3.41 20.73 -8.61
C LEU A 62 -3.65 22.15 -9.14
N SER A 63 -4.27 22.27 -10.31
CA SER A 63 -4.57 23.53 -11.00
C SER A 63 -6.08 23.85 -10.94
N ARG A 64 -6.48 24.92 -11.64
CA ARG A 64 -7.88 25.23 -11.94
C ARG A 64 -8.80 25.18 -10.70
N GLY A 65 -9.90 24.42 -10.76
CA GLY A 65 -10.85 24.30 -9.66
C GLY A 65 -10.22 23.75 -8.38
N VAL A 66 -9.21 22.89 -8.48
CA VAL A 66 -8.49 22.34 -7.33
C VAL A 66 -7.68 23.44 -6.64
N ALA A 67 -6.92 24.23 -7.40
CA ALA A 67 -6.18 25.38 -6.87
C ALA A 67 -7.11 26.39 -6.18
N ARG A 68 -8.29 26.63 -6.76
CA ARG A 68 -9.29 27.52 -6.17
C ARG A 68 -9.83 26.99 -4.83
N GLU A 69 -10.12 25.70 -4.71
CA GLU A 69 -10.58 25.12 -3.44
C GLU A 69 -9.47 25.17 -2.37
N MET A 70 -8.21 24.89 -2.74
CA MET A 70 -7.05 25.05 -1.84
C MET A 70 -6.92 26.50 -1.33
N LYS A 71 -6.95 27.49 -2.23
CA LYS A 71 -6.86 28.92 -1.87
C LYS A 71 -8.02 29.36 -0.98
N LYS A 72 -9.25 28.91 -1.28
CA LYS A 72 -10.44 29.21 -0.48
C LYS A 72 -10.34 28.63 0.93
N ALA A 73 -9.77 27.45 1.07
CA ALA A 73 -9.52 26.82 2.37
C ALA A 73 -8.31 27.42 3.10
N GLY A 74 -7.38 28.05 2.37
CA GLY A 74 -6.10 28.48 2.92
C GLY A 74 -5.17 27.30 3.23
N ASP A 75 -5.38 26.15 2.61
CA ASP A 75 -4.63 24.92 2.87
C ASP A 75 -4.39 24.12 1.59
N SER A 76 -3.12 23.96 1.21
CA SER A 76 -2.72 23.17 0.03
C SER A 76 -2.86 21.67 0.23
N ARG A 77 -3.02 21.20 1.47
CA ARG A 77 -3.22 19.78 1.81
C ARG A 77 -4.67 19.34 1.63
N LEU A 78 -5.59 20.29 1.41
CA LEU A 78 -7.02 20.02 1.26
C LEU A 78 -7.31 18.82 0.34
N PRO A 79 -6.72 18.68 -0.88
CA PRO A 79 -7.07 17.59 -1.77
C PRO A 79 -6.82 16.21 -1.16
N PHE A 80 -5.84 16.06 -0.26
CA PHE A 80 -5.42 14.75 0.25
C PHE A 80 -5.97 14.40 1.63
N ALA A 81 -6.63 15.34 2.31
CA ALA A 81 -7.05 15.20 3.71
C ALA A 81 -7.86 13.91 3.99
N LYS A 82 -8.70 13.47 3.05
CA LYS A 82 -9.56 12.30 3.21
C LYS A 82 -8.94 10.96 2.79
N ILE A 83 -7.74 11.00 2.21
CA ILE A 83 -7.11 9.81 1.63
C ILE A 83 -5.71 9.54 2.16
N LYS A 84 -5.07 10.51 2.82
CA LYS A 84 -3.72 10.42 3.40
C LYS A 84 -3.44 9.12 4.17
N PRO A 85 -4.37 8.58 5.01
CA PRO A 85 -4.12 7.32 5.72
C PRO A 85 -3.96 6.09 4.81
N TYR A 86 -4.44 6.17 3.56
CA TYR A 86 -4.34 5.08 2.58
C TYR A 86 -3.19 5.24 1.60
N LEU A 87 -2.42 6.32 1.72
CA LEU A 87 -1.21 6.60 0.93
C LEU A 87 0.06 6.17 1.66
N GLN A 88 -0.01 5.11 2.48
CA GLN A 88 1.12 4.60 3.25
C GLN A 88 1.81 3.44 2.54
N GLY A 89 3.09 3.62 2.21
CA GLY A 89 3.91 2.59 1.55
C GLY A 89 5.38 2.98 1.51
N ASP A 90 6.23 2.01 1.16
CA ASP A 90 7.67 2.27 0.97
C ASP A 90 7.91 3.15 -0.27
N ILE A 91 7.04 3.05 -1.27
CA ILE A 91 6.95 3.95 -2.42
C ILE A 91 5.50 4.34 -2.64
N VAL A 92 5.23 5.64 -2.71
CA VAL A 92 3.93 6.22 -3.07
C VAL A 92 4.12 7.01 -4.35
N LEU A 93 3.40 6.61 -5.41
CA LEU A 93 3.56 7.02 -6.79
C LEU A 93 2.27 7.60 -7.38
N GLY A 94 2.38 8.66 -8.17
CA GLY A 94 1.29 9.20 -8.99
C GLY A 94 1.79 9.85 -10.28
N ASN A 95 0.87 10.23 -11.16
CA ASN A 95 1.16 11.10 -12.31
C ASN A 95 0.84 12.55 -11.94
N LEU A 96 1.85 13.42 -11.93
CA LEU A 96 1.65 14.85 -11.68
C LEU A 96 1.36 15.55 -13.01
N GLU A 97 0.08 15.84 -13.25
CA GLU A 97 -0.41 16.31 -14.54
C GLU A 97 -0.38 17.84 -14.61
N GLY A 98 0.79 18.34 -15.04
CA GLY A 98 1.09 19.75 -15.19
C GLY A 98 2.31 20.20 -14.37
N PRO A 99 2.92 21.34 -14.70
CA PRO A 99 4.10 21.86 -14.02
C PRO A 99 3.77 22.55 -12.69
N ILE A 100 4.71 22.50 -11.75
CA ILE A 100 4.77 23.37 -10.57
C ILE A 100 5.70 24.54 -10.92
N THR A 101 5.13 25.72 -11.10
CA THR A 101 5.88 26.92 -11.51
C THR A 101 5.08 28.18 -11.18
N PRO A 102 5.74 29.32 -10.89
CA PRO A 102 5.05 30.61 -10.80
C PRO A 102 4.32 30.95 -12.10
N GLY A 103 3.17 31.61 -11.99
CA GLY A 103 2.40 32.02 -13.16
C GLY A 103 1.05 32.65 -12.78
N PRO A 104 0.27 33.11 -13.77
CA PRO A 104 -1.08 33.59 -13.51
C PRO A 104 -1.98 32.48 -12.97
N GLU A 105 -3.11 32.90 -12.40
CA GLU A 105 -4.20 31.98 -12.10
C GLU A 105 -4.76 31.39 -13.40
N ILE A 106 -5.12 30.10 -13.34
CA ILE A 106 -5.67 29.35 -14.46
C ILE A 106 -7.16 29.16 -14.21
N GLU A 107 -7.98 29.63 -15.14
CA GLU A 107 -9.43 29.50 -15.01
C GLU A 107 -9.88 28.04 -15.25
N PRO A 108 -10.96 27.57 -14.58
CA PRO A 108 -11.44 26.19 -14.74
C PRO A 108 -11.75 25.75 -16.17
N SER A 109 -12.06 26.69 -17.07
CA SER A 109 -12.34 26.43 -18.48
C SER A 109 -11.11 26.38 -19.38
N GLU A 110 -9.92 26.72 -18.88
CA GLU A 110 -8.68 26.64 -19.64
C GLU A 110 -8.17 25.20 -19.74
N MET A 111 -7.49 24.89 -20.85
CA MET A 111 -6.85 23.58 -21.06
C MET A 111 -5.40 23.53 -20.56
N ARG A 112 -4.78 24.68 -20.28
CA ARG A 112 -3.43 24.72 -19.70
C ARG A 112 -3.50 24.39 -18.23
N LEU A 113 -2.54 23.65 -17.72
CA LEU A 113 -2.43 23.30 -16.31
C LEU A 113 -1.17 23.90 -15.69
N ARG A 114 -1.30 24.27 -14.42
CA ARG A 114 -0.21 24.78 -13.59
C ARG A 114 -0.55 24.70 -12.12
N ALA A 115 0.32 24.11 -11.32
CA ALA A 115 0.24 24.17 -9.88
C ALA A 115 1.08 25.32 -9.32
N ASP A 116 0.62 25.94 -8.23
CA ASP A 116 1.37 26.96 -7.50
C ASP A 116 2.57 26.33 -6.76
N PRO A 117 3.76 26.99 -6.76
CA PRO A 117 4.84 26.62 -5.86
C PRO A 117 4.37 26.52 -4.40
N GLY A 118 4.86 25.51 -3.68
CA GLY A 118 4.39 25.13 -2.35
C GLY A 118 3.41 23.94 -2.35
N THR A 119 2.85 23.57 -3.51
CA THR A 119 2.01 22.36 -3.64
C THR A 119 2.81 21.06 -3.52
N GLU A 120 4.10 21.07 -3.82
CA GLU A 120 5.05 19.99 -3.56
C GLU A 120 5.12 19.60 -2.08
N ALA A 121 4.92 20.56 -1.16
CA ALA A 121 4.89 20.28 0.27
C ALA A 121 3.62 19.51 0.66
N ALA A 122 2.48 19.82 0.05
CA ALA A 122 1.24 19.06 0.25
C ALA A 122 1.33 17.64 -0.33
N LEU A 123 2.00 17.47 -1.47
CA LEU A 123 2.29 16.14 -2.03
C LEU A 123 3.18 15.34 -1.06
N ARG A 124 4.23 15.95 -0.51
CA ARG A 124 5.09 15.28 0.47
C ARG A 124 4.32 14.93 1.75
N ASP A 125 3.52 15.85 2.28
CA ASP A 125 2.68 15.62 3.47
C ASP A 125 1.67 14.48 3.24
N ALA A 126 1.11 14.37 2.04
CA ALA A 126 0.21 13.28 1.67
C ALA A 126 0.91 11.91 1.55
N GLY A 127 2.24 11.86 1.60
CA GLY A 127 3.04 10.63 1.55
C GLY A 127 3.72 10.36 0.21
N PHE A 128 3.57 11.21 -0.81
CA PHE A 128 4.20 10.96 -2.12
C PHE A 128 5.72 10.95 -2.03
N THR A 129 6.32 9.86 -2.51
CA THR A 129 7.78 9.67 -2.55
C THR A 129 8.35 9.82 -3.96
N LEU A 130 7.52 9.61 -4.99
CA LEU A 130 7.90 9.62 -6.39
C LEU A 130 6.73 10.09 -7.25
N LEU A 131 6.99 10.94 -8.23
CA LEU A 131 5.99 11.36 -9.21
C LEU A 131 6.50 11.14 -10.64
N THR A 132 5.60 10.72 -11.52
CA THR A 132 5.87 10.70 -12.95
C THR A 132 5.46 12.03 -13.57
N LEU A 133 6.31 12.50 -14.50
CA LEU A 133 6.14 13.79 -15.18
C LEU A 133 5.93 13.61 -16.69
N ALA A 134 6.01 12.38 -17.21
CA ALA A 134 5.79 12.12 -18.63
C ALA A 134 4.30 12.19 -18.95
N ASN A 135 3.79 13.40 -19.20
CA ASN A 135 2.42 13.65 -19.63
C ASN A 135 2.35 14.86 -20.56
N ASN A 136 1.18 15.05 -21.17
CA ASN A 136 0.93 16.09 -22.17
C ASN A 136 0.86 17.51 -21.60
N HIS A 137 0.63 17.65 -20.30
CA HIS A 137 0.49 18.96 -19.65
C HIS A 137 1.78 19.49 -19.02
N LEU A 138 2.80 18.65 -18.79
CA LEU A 138 4.10 19.11 -18.31
C LEU A 138 4.68 20.29 -19.14
N PRO A 139 4.58 20.30 -20.49
CA PRO A 139 5.11 21.39 -21.30
C PRO A 139 4.29 22.70 -21.29
N ASP A 140 3.15 22.78 -20.60
CA ASP A 140 2.22 23.93 -20.68
C ASP A 140 2.88 25.28 -20.33
N PHE A 141 3.93 25.26 -19.51
CA PHE A 141 4.74 26.43 -19.13
C PHE A 141 6.19 26.35 -19.64
N GLY A 142 6.41 25.55 -20.67
CA GLY A 142 7.66 25.43 -21.40
C GLY A 142 8.84 24.92 -20.56
N PRO A 143 10.08 25.11 -21.07
CA PRO A 143 11.29 24.62 -20.42
C PRO A 143 11.49 25.07 -18.98
N GLN A 144 11.07 26.30 -18.64
CA GLN A 144 11.16 26.81 -17.29
C GLN A 144 10.25 26.03 -16.33
N GLY A 145 8.98 25.80 -16.72
CA GLY A 145 8.05 25.03 -15.90
C GLY A 145 8.54 23.61 -15.61
N ILE A 146 9.18 22.97 -16.60
CA ILE A 146 9.80 21.64 -16.42
C ILE A 146 10.97 21.70 -15.43
N SER A 147 11.84 22.70 -15.55
CA SER A 147 12.98 22.88 -14.65
C SER A 147 12.51 23.16 -13.21
N ASP A 148 11.56 24.08 -13.05
CA ASP A 148 11.00 24.48 -11.76
C ASP A 148 10.33 23.28 -11.08
N THR A 149 9.50 22.52 -11.82
CA THR A 149 8.83 21.33 -11.28
C THR A 149 9.83 20.34 -10.69
N ARG A 150 10.89 20.02 -11.43
CA ARG A 150 11.92 19.08 -10.97
C ARG A 150 12.66 19.62 -9.73
N GLN A 151 12.92 20.92 -9.68
CA GLN A 151 13.56 21.56 -8.54
C GLN A 151 12.65 21.54 -7.29
N HIS A 152 11.38 21.91 -7.43
CA HIS A 152 10.39 21.91 -6.34
C HIS A 152 10.23 20.50 -5.76
N LEU A 153 10.05 19.49 -6.61
CA LEU A 153 9.94 18.09 -6.15
C LEU A 153 11.21 17.63 -5.42
N ALA A 154 12.40 17.92 -5.96
CA ALA A 154 13.66 17.58 -5.30
C ALA A 154 13.82 18.28 -3.94
N GLN A 155 13.42 19.55 -3.82
CA GLN A 155 13.44 20.30 -2.56
C GLN A 155 12.47 19.73 -1.52
N ALA A 156 11.32 19.19 -1.95
CA ALA A 156 10.38 18.47 -1.09
C ALA A 156 10.80 17.00 -0.82
N GLY A 157 11.96 16.57 -1.33
CA GLY A 157 12.46 15.21 -1.19
C GLY A 157 11.63 14.16 -1.96
N ILE A 158 10.88 14.58 -2.99
CA ILE A 158 10.08 13.72 -3.86
C ILE A 158 10.92 13.41 -5.11
N GLY A 159 11.12 12.12 -5.40
CA GLY A 159 11.74 11.68 -6.65
C GLY A 159 10.88 12.01 -7.87
N CYS A 160 11.48 12.10 -9.06
CA CYS A 160 10.71 12.20 -10.30
C CYS A 160 11.33 11.38 -11.43
N THR A 161 10.50 10.97 -12.39
CA THR A 161 10.92 10.29 -13.64
C THR A 161 10.05 10.71 -14.82
N GLY A 162 10.52 10.46 -16.04
CA GLY A 162 9.78 10.73 -17.28
C GLY A 162 9.89 12.16 -17.80
N ALA A 163 10.78 12.97 -17.24
CA ALA A 163 11.07 14.31 -17.73
C ALA A 163 12.52 14.69 -17.47
N GLY A 164 13.07 15.52 -18.34
CA GLY A 164 14.47 15.93 -18.25
C GLY A 164 14.74 17.19 -19.03
N LEU A 165 15.90 17.78 -18.77
CA LEU A 165 16.45 18.91 -19.53
C LEU A 165 17.05 18.46 -20.88
N THR A 166 17.21 17.15 -21.05
CA THR A 166 17.64 16.49 -22.28
C THR A 166 16.86 15.17 -22.44
N ALA A 167 16.77 14.64 -23.65
CA ALA A 167 16.16 13.34 -23.91
C ALA A 167 16.80 12.21 -23.09
N ARG A 168 18.12 12.21 -22.95
CA ARG A 168 18.83 11.21 -22.14
C ARG A 168 18.42 11.26 -20.66
N GLN A 169 18.25 12.45 -20.10
CA GLN A 169 17.81 12.61 -18.72
C GLN A 169 16.34 12.22 -18.55
N ALA A 170 15.48 12.53 -19.52
CA ALA A 170 14.07 12.20 -19.46
C ALA A 170 13.82 10.68 -19.49
N GLU A 171 14.64 9.95 -20.25
CA GLU A 171 14.60 8.49 -20.38
C GLU A 171 15.40 7.77 -19.25
N GLU A 172 16.03 8.51 -18.32
CA GLU A 172 16.80 7.92 -17.21
C GLU A 172 15.85 7.40 -16.11
N PRO A 173 16.04 6.15 -15.65
CA PRO A 173 15.19 5.62 -14.59
C PRO A 173 15.50 6.28 -13.25
N TYR A 174 14.47 6.63 -12.50
CA TYR A 174 14.64 6.88 -11.06
C TYR A 174 14.89 5.54 -10.37
N CYS A 175 16.01 5.40 -9.66
CA CYS A 175 16.40 4.15 -9.00
C CYS A 175 16.49 4.36 -7.49
N VAL A 176 15.91 3.44 -6.72
CA VAL A 176 15.92 3.48 -5.25
C VAL A 176 16.06 2.06 -4.69
N GLN A 177 16.76 1.91 -3.57
CA GLN A 177 16.86 0.64 -2.86
C GLN A 177 15.92 0.65 -1.66
N VAL A 178 15.00 -0.32 -1.62
CA VAL A 178 14.00 -0.47 -0.57
C VAL A 178 14.06 -1.89 -0.06
N LYS A 179 14.19 -2.10 1.27
CA LYS A 179 14.25 -3.43 1.89
C LYS A 179 15.26 -4.38 1.19
N GLY A 180 16.39 -3.82 0.74
CA GLY A 180 17.44 -4.56 0.06
C GLY A 180 17.19 -4.90 -1.42
N VAL A 181 16.07 -4.44 -2.02
CA VAL A 181 15.72 -4.63 -3.43
C VAL A 181 15.86 -3.31 -4.18
N ARG A 182 16.49 -3.34 -5.36
CA ARG A 182 16.63 -2.15 -6.21
C ARG A 182 15.43 -2.02 -7.13
N LEU A 183 14.68 -0.94 -6.99
CA LEU A 183 13.56 -0.57 -7.83
C LEU A 183 14.03 0.43 -8.90
N ALA A 184 13.51 0.32 -10.11
CA ALA A 184 13.68 1.32 -11.16
C ALA A 184 12.32 1.76 -11.71
N PHE A 185 12.18 3.06 -11.93
CA PHE A 185 10.97 3.68 -12.42
C PHE A 185 11.27 4.45 -13.70
N LEU A 186 10.54 4.14 -14.75
CA LEU A 186 10.56 4.82 -16.04
C LEU A 186 9.16 5.36 -16.31
N ALA A 187 9.05 6.46 -17.02
CA ALA A 187 7.76 6.95 -17.50
C ALA A 187 7.86 7.50 -18.92
N PHE A 188 6.82 7.29 -19.72
CA PHE A 188 6.75 7.78 -21.10
C PHE A 188 5.35 8.31 -21.42
N ALA A 189 5.28 9.39 -22.20
CA ALA A 189 4.05 9.94 -22.73
C ALA A 189 3.86 9.54 -24.20
N ASP A 190 2.61 9.32 -24.60
CA ASP A 190 2.26 9.11 -25.99
C ASP A 190 2.63 10.35 -26.83
N PRO A 191 3.49 10.22 -27.86
CA PRO A 191 3.87 11.34 -28.71
C PRO A 191 2.70 11.97 -29.49
N GLU A 192 1.58 11.26 -29.69
CA GLU A 192 0.41 11.84 -30.36
C GLU A 192 -0.30 12.90 -29.51
N LEU A 193 -0.12 12.86 -28.18
CA LEU A 193 -0.70 13.83 -27.25
C LEU A 193 0.13 15.11 -27.10
N ILE A 194 1.38 15.09 -27.57
CA ILE A 194 2.34 16.16 -27.34
C ILE A 194 2.81 16.71 -28.70
N PRO A 195 2.53 17.98 -29.02
CA PRO A 195 3.06 18.58 -30.24
C PRO A 195 4.58 18.40 -30.29
N ALA A 196 5.13 17.99 -31.44
CA ALA A 196 6.55 17.63 -31.55
C ALA A 196 7.52 18.72 -31.05
N VAL A 197 7.12 19.98 -31.15
CA VAL A 197 7.86 21.15 -30.65
C VAL A 197 7.97 21.23 -29.12
N HIS A 198 7.22 20.41 -28.38
CA HIS A 198 7.19 20.34 -26.92
C HIS A 198 7.76 19.01 -26.38
N GLY A 199 8.22 18.12 -27.26
CA GLY A 199 8.93 16.90 -26.87
C GLY A 199 10.35 17.16 -26.37
N THR A 200 10.96 16.16 -25.72
CA THR A 200 12.38 16.21 -25.35
C THR A 200 13.30 16.03 -26.55
N GLY A 201 14.35 16.85 -26.57
CA GLY A 201 15.44 16.78 -27.56
C GLY A 201 16.82 16.70 -26.89
N GLU A 202 17.90 16.72 -27.66
CA GLU A 202 19.27 16.67 -27.13
C GLU A 202 19.57 17.82 -26.15
N GLU A 203 19.06 19.02 -26.43
CA GLU A 203 19.21 20.23 -25.60
C GLU A 203 17.85 20.87 -25.24
N GLN A 204 16.76 20.15 -25.46
CA GLN A 204 15.41 20.65 -25.24
C GLN A 204 14.75 19.92 -24.05
N PRO A 205 14.40 20.66 -22.97
CA PRO A 205 13.64 20.10 -21.87
C PRO A 205 12.24 19.64 -22.27
N GLY A 206 11.76 18.58 -21.65
CA GLY A 206 10.41 18.05 -21.88
C GLY A 206 10.13 16.74 -21.18
N PRO A 207 9.00 16.10 -21.51
CA PRO A 207 8.68 14.74 -21.13
C PRO A 207 9.39 13.72 -22.03
N ALA A 208 9.63 12.52 -21.49
CA ALA A 208 10.08 11.37 -22.26
C ALA A 208 8.94 10.87 -23.15
N LEU A 209 9.15 10.89 -24.46
CA LEU A 209 8.15 10.41 -25.41
C LEU A 209 8.30 8.92 -25.67
N PHE A 210 7.18 8.22 -25.76
CA PHE A 210 7.17 6.80 -26.04
C PHE A 210 7.63 6.54 -27.48
N SER A 211 8.60 5.63 -27.60
CA SER A 211 8.99 4.98 -28.84
C SER A 211 9.27 3.53 -28.50
N PRO A 212 8.72 2.54 -29.23
CA PRO A 212 8.93 1.13 -28.91
C PRO A 212 10.42 0.76 -28.75
N GLU A 213 11.28 1.27 -29.63
CA GLU A 213 12.71 0.97 -29.59
C GLU A 213 13.41 1.62 -28.39
N LYS A 214 13.16 2.91 -28.15
CA LYS A 214 13.78 3.66 -27.05
C LYS A 214 13.30 3.18 -25.70
N ALA A 215 11.98 3.02 -25.52
CA ALA A 215 11.40 2.51 -24.29
C ALA A 215 11.96 1.11 -23.98
N ALA A 216 12.02 0.22 -24.98
CA ALA A 216 12.59 -1.10 -24.78
C ALA A 216 14.09 -1.06 -24.45
N ALA A 217 14.86 -0.15 -25.05
CA ALA A 217 16.27 0.05 -24.72
C ALA A 217 16.46 0.58 -23.29
N ALA A 218 15.65 1.53 -22.85
CA ALA A 218 15.66 2.09 -21.50
C ALA A 218 15.30 1.01 -20.46
N VAL A 219 14.27 0.21 -20.69
CA VAL A 219 13.88 -0.92 -19.81
C VAL A 219 15.01 -1.95 -19.72
N ARG A 220 15.60 -2.35 -20.85
CA ARG A 220 16.77 -3.27 -20.86
C ARG A 220 17.98 -2.67 -20.14
N ALA A 221 18.14 -1.34 -20.18
CA ALA A 221 19.19 -0.65 -19.45
C ALA A 221 18.93 -0.62 -17.94
N ALA A 222 17.70 -0.33 -17.52
CA ALA A 222 17.27 -0.35 -16.13
C ALA A 222 17.44 -1.75 -15.50
N ARG A 223 17.15 -2.82 -16.26
CA ARG A 223 17.33 -4.21 -15.80
C ARG A 223 18.75 -4.55 -15.36
N ARG A 224 19.77 -3.89 -15.90
CA ARG A 224 21.16 -4.10 -15.45
C ARG A 224 21.45 -3.54 -14.07
N LYS A 225 20.60 -2.64 -13.57
CA LYS A 225 20.78 -1.88 -12.33
C LYS A 225 19.69 -2.17 -11.29
N ALA A 226 18.56 -2.74 -11.68
CA ALA A 226 17.39 -2.93 -10.83
C ALA A 226 16.83 -4.36 -10.88
N ASP A 227 16.27 -4.76 -9.75
CA ASP A 227 15.67 -6.06 -9.50
C ASP A 227 14.17 -6.04 -9.85
N PHE A 228 13.50 -4.88 -9.71
CA PHE A 228 12.12 -4.66 -10.10
C PHE A 228 11.96 -3.35 -10.88
N ILE A 229 11.26 -3.36 -12.02
CA ILE A 229 11.10 -2.24 -12.95
C ILE A 229 9.62 -1.92 -13.12
N VAL A 230 9.27 -0.68 -12.83
CA VAL A 230 7.95 -0.11 -13.08
C VAL A 230 8.05 0.84 -14.28
N VAL A 231 7.14 0.69 -15.24
CA VAL A 231 7.01 1.62 -16.37
C VAL A 231 5.65 2.29 -16.31
N SER A 232 5.63 3.61 -16.18
CA SER A 232 4.41 4.40 -16.31
C SER A 232 4.20 4.84 -17.75
N LEU A 233 2.98 4.70 -18.28
CA LEU A 233 2.62 5.10 -19.64
C LEU A 233 1.44 6.06 -19.60
N HIS A 234 1.64 7.27 -20.11
CA HIS A 234 0.59 8.28 -20.20
C HIS A 234 0.09 8.34 -21.65
N GLY A 235 -1.06 7.72 -21.92
CA GLY A 235 -1.57 7.56 -23.29
C GLY A 235 -2.90 6.85 -23.38
N GLY A 236 -3.41 6.73 -24.60
CA GLY A 236 -4.73 6.17 -24.92
C GLY A 236 -5.79 7.24 -25.17
N ARG A 237 -7.01 6.82 -25.49
CA ARG A 237 -8.12 7.77 -25.75
C ARG A 237 -8.78 8.26 -24.46
N GLU A 238 -8.85 9.58 -24.28
CA GLU A 238 -9.58 10.23 -23.18
C GLU A 238 -11.01 9.67 -23.02
N TYR A 239 -11.39 9.41 -21.77
CA TYR A 239 -12.71 8.98 -21.33
C TYR A 239 -13.19 7.63 -21.88
N ALA A 240 -12.32 6.88 -22.56
CA ALA A 240 -12.63 5.54 -23.02
C ALA A 240 -12.51 4.52 -21.88
N ALA A 241 -13.59 3.76 -21.65
CA ALA A 241 -13.61 2.74 -20.60
C ALA A 241 -12.65 1.57 -20.86
N GLU A 242 -12.27 1.35 -22.11
CA GLU A 242 -11.34 0.29 -22.52
C GLU A 242 -10.07 0.89 -23.13
N PRO A 243 -8.90 0.26 -22.88
CA PRO A 243 -7.67 0.67 -23.52
C PRO A 243 -7.73 0.41 -25.02
N ASP A 244 -7.15 1.32 -25.82
CA ASP A 244 -7.03 1.12 -27.26
C ASP A 244 -5.81 0.24 -27.61
N GLU A 245 -5.71 -0.12 -28.89
CA GLU A 245 -4.66 -1.02 -29.37
C GLU A 245 -3.25 -0.42 -29.18
N ALA A 246 -3.09 0.91 -29.33
CA ALA A 246 -1.79 1.55 -29.16
C ALA A 246 -1.33 1.46 -27.70
N GLN A 247 -2.23 1.73 -26.76
CA GLN A 247 -2.00 1.59 -25.33
C GLN A 247 -1.67 0.13 -24.95
N ILE A 248 -2.40 -0.85 -25.52
CA ILE A 248 -2.14 -2.28 -25.31
C ILE A 248 -0.75 -2.68 -25.80
N GLN A 249 -0.38 -2.28 -27.03
CA GLN A 249 0.91 -2.62 -27.63
C GLN A 249 2.08 -1.96 -26.90
N ALA A 250 1.94 -0.70 -26.49
CA ALA A 250 2.96 0.01 -25.72
C ALA A 250 3.22 -0.68 -24.37
N ALA A 251 2.16 -1.01 -23.63
CA ALA A 251 2.26 -1.67 -22.33
C ALA A 251 2.84 -3.09 -22.43
N ARG A 252 2.35 -3.91 -23.37
CA ARG A 252 2.90 -5.25 -23.60
C ARG A 252 4.36 -5.20 -24.06
N GLY A 253 4.70 -4.22 -24.90
CA GLY A 253 6.08 -3.98 -25.35
C GLY A 253 7.03 -3.65 -24.20
N ALA A 254 6.59 -2.87 -23.21
CA ALA A 254 7.37 -2.59 -22.00
C ALA A 254 7.63 -3.86 -21.17
N ILE A 255 6.61 -4.70 -20.97
CA ILE A 255 6.77 -6.01 -20.31
C ILE A 255 7.72 -6.92 -21.10
N ASP A 256 7.58 -6.97 -22.43
CA ASP A 256 8.43 -7.76 -23.31
C ASP A 256 9.90 -7.31 -23.29
N ALA A 257 10.14 -6.02 -23.05
CA ALA A 257 11.48 -5.48 -22.85
C ALA A 257 12.09 -5.79 -21.47
N GLY A 258 11.27 -6.24 -20.51
CA GLY A 258 11.71 -6.67 -19.18
C GLY A 258 11.13 -5.89 -18.00
N ALA A 259 10.09 -5.07 -18.20
CA ALA A 259 9.37 -4.44 -17.10
C ALA A 259 8.60 -5.49 -16.27
N ASP A 260 8.47 -5.25 -14.96
CA ASP A 260 7.75 -6.14 -14.05
C ASP A 260 6.30 -5.68 -13.78
N LEU A 261 6.05 -4.38 -13.96
CA LEU A 261 4.77 -3.71 -13.78
C LEU A 261 4.64 -2.57 -14.80
N VAL A 262 3.44 -2.41 -15.37
CA VAL A 262 3.06 -1.21 -16.12
C VAL A 262 1.90 -0.51 -15.43
N LEU A 263 2.01 0.81 -15.26
CA LEU A 263 0.97 1.68 -14.71
C LEU A 263 0.57 2.71 -15.77
N GLY A 264 -0.69 2.74 -16.14
CA GLY A 264 -1.21 3.66 -17.13
C GLY A 264 -1.97 4.85 -16.52
N HIS A 265 -1.97 5.94 -17.28
CA HIS A 265 -2.51 7.26 -16.96
C HIS A 265 -3.04 7.90 -18.24
N HIS A 266 -3.78 9.01 -18.15
CA HIS A 266 -4.35 9.83 -19.25
C HIS A 266 -5.84 9.63 -19.56
N PRO A 267 -6.41 8.41 -19.65
CA PRO A 267 -7.82 8.26 -20.02
C PRO A 267 -8.82 8.94 -19.06
N HIS A 268 -8.36 9.43 -17.90
CA HIS A 268 -9.15 10.06 -16.83
C HIS A 268 -10.24 9.16 -16.22
N VAL A 269 -10.33 7.89 -16.62
CA VAL A 269 -11.27 6.90 -16.12
C VAL A 269 -10.54 5.61 -15.79
N VAL A 270 -11.06 4.84 -14.83
CA VAL A 270 -10.51 3.51 -14.48
C VAL A 270 -10.68 2.55 -15.66
N GLN A 271 -9.59 1.89 -16.05
CA GLN A 271 -9.57 0.85 -17.08
C GLN A 271 -9.14 -0.50 -16.50
N ARG A 272 -9.36 -1.56 -17.27
CA ARG A 272 -9.05 -2.94 -16.88
C ARG A 272 -7.59 -3.17 -16.52
N VAL A 273 -7.35 -4.24 -15.78
CA VAL A 273 -6.03 -4.77 -15.50
C VAL A 273 -5.80 -6.02 -16.33
N GLU A 274 -4.64 -6.10 -16.96
CA GLU A 274 -4.25 -7.26 -17.74
C GLU A 274 -3.07 -8.00 -17.09
N ARG A 275 -3.20 -9.32 -16.98
CA ARG A 275 -2.08 -10.19 -16.68
C ARG A 275 -1.44 -10.67 -17.97
N TYR A 276 -0.28 -10.12 -18.31
CA TYR A 276 0.46 -10.45 -19.53
C TYR A 276 1.82 -11.05 -19.18
N ARG A 277 2.12 -12.26 -19.68
CA ARG A 277 3.37 -13.01 -19.41
C ARG A 277 3.74 -13.12 -17.92
N GLY A 278 2.72 -13.27 -17.06
CA GLY A 278 2.91 -13.38 -15.61
C GLY A 278 3.18 -12.05 -14.90
N ARG A 279 3.12 -10.91 -15.62
CA ARG A 279 3.23 -9.55 -15.10
C ARG A 279 1.89 -8.83 -15.18
N TYR A 280 1.79 -7.69 -14.52
CA TYR A 280 0.56 -6.90 -14.43
C TYR A 280 0.70 -5.59 -15.19
N ILE A 281 -0.35 -5.25 -15.94
CA ILE A 281 -0.53 -4.00 -16.65
C ILE A 281 -1.83 -3.40 -16.14
N LEU A 282 -1.77 -2.25 -15.48
CA LEU A 282 -2.96 -1.50 -15.06
C LEU A 282 -3.11 -0.36 -16.06
N TYR A 283 -4.10 -0.40 -16.94
CA TYR A 283 -4.16 0.52 -18.09
C TYR A 283 -4.52 1.96 -17.71
N SER A 284 -5.33 2.15 -16.67
CA SER A 284 -5.59 3.47 -16.11
C SER A 284 -6.18 3.34 -14.72
N LEU A 285 -5.65 4.11 -13.77
CA LEU A 285 -6.20 4.22 -12.41
C LEU A 285 -7.29 5.31 -12.30
N GLY A 286 -7.55 6.05 -13.38
CA GLY A 286 -8.46 7.19 -13.41
C GLY A 286 -7.85 8.47 -12.83
N ASN A 287 -8.67 9.48 -12.60
CA ASN A 287 -8.25 10.70 -11.91
C ASN A 287 -8.11 10.46 -10.40
N PHE A 288 -7.04 10.91 -9.77
CA PHE A 288 -6.93 10.88 -8.31
C PHE A 288 -7.33 12.22 -7.66
N VAL A 289 -6.81 13.33 -8.19
CA VAL A 289 -7.21 14.69 -7.80
C VAL A 289 -7.48 15.48 -9.08
N PHE A 290 -8.73 15.88 -9.29
CA PHE A 290 -9.14 16.58 -10.51
C PHE A 290 -10.46 17.33 -10.32
N ASP A 291 -10.75 18.29 -11.21
CA ASP A 291 -11.97 19.10 -11.21
C ASP A 291 -12.96 18.77 -12.35
N GLN A 292 -12.82 17.60 -12.99
CA GLN A 292 -13.68 17.12 -14.07
C GLN A 292 -15.01 16.56 -13.52
N TRP A 293 -15.85 17.42 -12.92
CA TRP A 293 -17.08 16.97 -12.25
C TRP A 293 -18.26 16.66 -13.19
N TRP A 294 -18.09 16.89 -14.49
CA TRP A 294 -19.15 16.77 -15.50
C TRP A 294 -19.48 15.30 -15.84
N SER A 295 -18.64 14.35 -15.48
CA SER A 295 -18.86 12.91 -15.62
C SER A 295 -18.65 12.19 -14.30
N GLU A 296 -19.44 11.14 -14.06
CA GLU A 296 -19.26 10.27 -12.91
C GLU A 296 -17.97 9.45 -13.06
N ALA A 297 -17.70 8.95 -14.27
CA ALA A 297 -16.55 8.10 -14.56
C ALA A 297 -15.21 8.82 -14.32
N THR A 298 -15.15 10.13 -14.54
CA THR A 298 -13.95 10.95 -14.33
C THR A 298 -13.72 11.29 -12.86
N ARG A 299 -14.65 10.94 -11.98
CA ARG A 299 -14.55 11.10 -10.53
C ARG A 299 -14.32 9.77 -9.82
N GLU A 300 -14.45 8.65 -10.51
CA GLU A 300 -14.16 7.33 -9.98
C GLU A 300 -12.70 6.97 -10.24
N SER A 301 -12.05 6.38 -9.25
CA SER A 301 -10.62 6.06 -9.30
C SER A 301 -10.28 4.92 -8.37
N VAL A 302 -9.05 4.45 -8.44
CA VAL A 302 -8.54 3.37 -7.61
C VAL A 302 -7.15 3.72 -7.08
N VAL A 303 -7.00 3.67 -5.76
CA VAL A 303 -5.68 3.57 -5.12
C VAL A 303 -5.29 2.10 -5.15
N VAL A 304 -4.13 1.77 -5.70
CA VAL A 304 -3.62 0.40 -5.71
C VAL A 304 -2.39 0.28 -4.82
N ARG A 305 -2.41 -0.67 -3.90
CA ARG A 305 -1.27 -1.08 -3.10
C ARG A 305 -0.78 -2.44 -3.56
N LEU A 306 0.43 -2.49 -4.09
CA LEU A 306 1.10 -3.70 -4.55
C LEU A 306 2.11 -4.15 -3.50
N LEU A 307 2.01 -5.41 -3.08
CA LEU A 307 3.02 -6.05 -2.25
C LEU A 307 3.99 -6.79 -3.17
N VAL A 308 5.22 -6.30 -3.21
CA VAL A 308 6.30 -6.81 -4.06
C VAL A 308 7.32 -7.54 -3.19
N GLY A 309 7.34 -8.86 -3.30
CA GLY A 309 8.39 -9.68 -2.69
C GLY A 309 9.55 -9.93 -3.66
N ARG A 310 10.54 -10.71 -3.21
CA ARG A 310 11.73 -11.05 -4.03
C ARG A 310 11.39 -11.77 -5.34
N SER A 311 10.23 -12.40 -5.42
CA SER A 311 9.78 -13.15 -6.60
C SER A 311 8.80 -12.39 -7.49
N GLY A 312 8.60 -11.09 -7.25
CA GLY A 312 7.64 -10.23 -7.98
C GLY A 312 6.42 -9.86 -7.14
N VAL A 313 5.35 -9.44 -7.80
CA VAL A 313 4.10 -9.03 -7.15
C VAL A 313 3.42 -10.24 -6.50
N GLU A 314 3.16 -10.15 -5.20
CA GLU A 314 2.52 -11.20 -4.39
C GLU A 314 1.02 -10.93 -4.22
N LYS A 315 0.66 -9.65 -4.03
CA LYS A 315 -0.70 -9.18 -3.77
C LYS A 315 -0.93 -7.82 -4.45
N LEU A 316 -2.10 -7.61 -5.03
CA LEU A 316 -2.62 -6.27 -5.35
C LEU A 316 -3.85 -6.01 -4.49
N GLU A 317 -3.87 -4.88 -3.82
CA GLU A 317 -5.00 -4.37 -3.04
C GLU A 317 -5.52 -3.12 -3.72
N PHE A 318 -6.79 -3.12 -4.10
CA PHE A 318 -7.45 -2.02 -4.79
C PHE A 318 -8.45 -1.38 -3.84
N LEU A 319 -8.29 -0.08 -3.60
CA LEU A 319 -9.23 0.74 -2.87
C LEU A 319 -9.97 1.65 -3.86
N PRO A 320 -11.23 1.36 -4.17
CA PRO A 320 -12.07 2.26 -4.94
C PRO A 320 -12.24 3.60 -4.22
N VAL A 321 -11.98 4.69 -4.93
CA VAL A 321 -12.10 6.06 -4.44
C VAL A 321 -12.99 6.89 -5.36
N TYR A 322 -13.59 7.93 -4.79
CA TYR A 322 -14.40 8.89 -5.52
C TYR A 322 -13.99 10.32 -5.19
N ILE A 323 -13.83 11.14 -6.22
CA ILE A 323 -13.47 12.55 -6.09
C ILE A 323 -14.74 13.35 -5.78
N ASN A 324 -14.81 13.90 -4.57
CA ASN A 324 -15.92 14.75 -4.16
C ASN A 324 -15.88 16.16 -4.81
N LYS A 325 -16.87 17.00 -4.54
CA LYS A 325 -16.98 18.34 -5.15
C LYS A 325 -15.93 19.35 -4.67
N ARG A 326 -15.10 19.00 -3.68
CA ARG A 326 -13.93 19.77 -3.27
C ARG A 326 -12.62 19.20 -3.86
N ALA A 327 -12.73 18.35 -4.88
CA ALA A 327 -11.60 17.65 -5.49
C ALA A 327 -10.81 16.75 -4.53
N GLN A 328 -11.46 16.20 -3.51
CA GLN A 328 -10.83 15.25 -2.58
C GLN A 328 -11.27 13.83 -2.93
N PRO A 329 -10.34 12.89 -3.21
CA PRO A 329 -10.66 11.48 -3.26
C PRO A 329 -11.00 10.97 -1.84
N GLU A 330 -12.04 10.15 -1.75
CA GLU A 330 -12.45 9.49 -0.51
C GLU A 330 -12.84 8.02 -0.78
N PRO A 331 -12.61 7.09 0.17
CA PRO A 331 -12.99 5.68 0.02
C PRO A 331 -14.49 5.49 -0.27
N VAL A 332 -14.80 4.65 -1.25
CA VAL A 332 -16.18 4.34 -1.65
C VAL A 332 -16.68 3.08 -0.93
N ARG A 333 -17.99 2.97 -0.70
CA ARG A 333 -18.63 1.81 -0.05
C ARG A 333 -19.70 1.18 -0.94
N GLY A 334 -20.08 -0.06 -0.61
CA GLY A 334 -21.24 -0.74 -1.16
C GLY A 334 -21.18 -0.93 -2.68
N ALA A 335 -22.34 -0.78 -3.34
CA ALA A 335 -22.49 -1.07 -4.76
C ALA A 335 -21.59 -0.21 -5.67
N ALA A 336 -21.31 1.04 -5.29
CA ALA A 336 -20.43 1.92 -6.05
C ALA A 336 -18.98 1.40 -6.02
N ALA A 337 -18.47 0.97 -4.86
CA ALA A 337 -17.14 0.38 -4.75
C ALA A 337 -17.03 -0.91 -5.58
N GLN A 338 -18.08 -1.74 -5.58
CA GLN A 338 -18.13 -2.96 -6.38
C GLN A 338 -18.14 -2.67 -7.88
N SER A 339 -18.88 -1.63 -8.31
CA SER A 339 -18.94 -1.20 -9.71
C SER A 339 -17.56 -0.74 -10.23
N ILE A 340 -16.85 0.07 -9.45
CA ILE A 340 -15.50 0.52 -9.78
C ILE A 340 -14.53 -0.67 -9.84
N ALA A 341 -14.56 -1.55 -8.83
CA ALA A 341 -13.69 -2.73 -8.79
C ALA A 341 -13.96 -3.70 -9.94
N ALA A 342 -15.21 -3.83 -10.40
CA ALA A 342 -15.56 -4.71 -11.52
C ALA A 342 -14.88 -4.29 -12.85
N ARG A 343 -14.57 -3.00 -13.04
CA ARG A 343 -13.85 -2.50 -14.24
C ARG A 343 -12.42 -3.00 -14.33
N LEU A 344 -11.84 -3.46 -13.22
CA LEU A 344 -10.47 -3.97 -13.20
C LEU A 344 -10.34 -5.33 -13.91
N GLU A 345 -11.46 -6.03 -14.16
CA GLU A 345 -11.52 -7.33 -14.84
C GLU A 345 -10.56 -8.41 -14.27
N LEU A 346 -10.26 -8.31 -12.98
CA LEU A 346 -9.45 -9.27 -12.22
C LEU A 346 -10.34 -10.11 -11.30
N PRO A 347 -9.93 -11.36 -10.98
CA PRO A 347 -10.57 -12.10 -9.89
C PRO A 347 -10.15 -11.45 -8.56
N LEU A 348 -11.13 -10.86 -7.89
CA LEU A 348 -10.95 -10.07 -6.67
C LEU A 348 -11.72 -10.67 -5.49
N GLN A 349 -11.13 -10.60 -4.30
CA GLN A 349 -11.75 -10.91 -3.03
C GLN A 349 -12.02 -9.62 -2.26
N ALA A 350 -13.23 -9.46 -1.74
CA ALA A 350 -13.57 -8.32 -0.88
C ALA A 350 -13.00 -8.55 0.52
N GLU A 351 -12.23 -7.60 1.03
CA GLU A 351 -11.67 -7.60 2.38
C GLU A 351 -12.06 -6.31 3.10
N PRO A 352 -12.31 -6.35 4.42
CA PRO A 352 -12.56 -5.15 5.20
C PRO A 352 -11.33 -4.24 5.21
N LEU A 353 -11.58 -2.92 5.27
CA LEU A 353 -10.55 -1.90 5.45
C LEU A 353 -11.09 -0.83 6.41
N ALA A 354 -10.31 -0.49 7.43
CA ALA A 354 -10.66 0.53 8.41
C ALA A 354 -10.74 1.91 7.76
N ALA A 355 -11.70 2.73 8.17
CA ALA A 355 -11.91 4.07 7.65
C ALA A 355 -12.64 4.98 8.64
N TRP A 356 -12.50 6.29 8.44
CA TRP A 356 -13.12 7.34 9.26
C TRP A 356 -14.23 8.11 8.53
N SER A 357 -15.34 8.34 9.22
CA SER A 357 -16.46 9.14 8.72
C SER A 357 -16.46 10.51 9.41
N GLU A 358 -16.04 11.56 8.69
CA GLU A 358 -16.11 12.94 9.20
C GLU A 358 -17.54 13.35 9.59
N SER A 359 -18.56 12.89 8.84
CA SER A 359 -19.96 13.29 9.08
C SER A 359 -20.54 12.69 10.35
N ASP A 360 -20.12 11.47 10.68
CA ASP A 360 -20.68 10.67 11.77
C ASP A 360 -19.74 10.64 12.98
N SER A 361 -18.55 11.24 12.86
CA SER A 361 -17.45 11.19 13.82
C SER A 361 -17.23 9.78 14.38
N SER A 362 -17.16 8.80 13.48
CA SER A 362 -17.00 7.39 13.85
C SER A 362 -16.18 6.60 12.84
N PHE A 363 -15.48 5.60 13.35
CA PHE A 363 -14.82 4.59 12.55
C PHE A 363 -15.84 3.64 11.93
N TYR A 364 -15.50 3.09 10.78
CA TYR A 364 -16.29 2.07 10.09
C TYR A 364 -15.39 1.19 9.22
N LEU A 365 -15.94 0.08 8.74
CA LEU A 365 -15.26 -0.79 7.77
C LEU A 365 -15.76 -0.50 6.36
N CYS A 366 -14.85 -0.05 5.48
CA CYS A 366 -15.05 -0.05 4.03
C CYS A 366 -14.54 -1.37 3.42
N THR A 367 -14.49 -1.43 2.10
CA THR A 367 -14.07 -2.63 1.38
C THR A 367 -12.91 -2.31 0.45
N LYS A 368 -11.80 -3.01 0.65
CA LYS A 368 -10.75 -3.14 -0.37
C LYS A 368 -10.97 -4.42 -1.16
N TYR A 369 -10.49 -4.44 -2.39
CA TYR A 369 -10.60 -5.58 -3.30
C TYR A 369 -9.21 -6.12 -3.57
N VAL A 370 -9.02 -7.41 -3.33
CA VAL A 370 -7.71 -8.02 -3.29
C VAL A 370 -7.56 -9.08 -4.36
N HIS A 371 -6.47 -8.98 -5.12
CA HIS A 371 -5.99 -10.04 -6.01
C HIS A 371 -4.72 -10.67 -5.42
N TYR A 372 -4.80 -11.95 -5.05
CA TYR A 372 -3.63 -12.73 -4.65
C TYR A 372 -2.93 -13.30 -5.88
N CYS A 373 -1.80 -12.70 -6.28
CA CYS A 373 -1.00 -13.16 -7.42
C CYS A 373 -0.37 -14.53 -7.15
N ARG A 374 0.01 -14.71 -5.88
CA ARG A 374 0.46 -15.96 -5.29
C ARG A 374 -0.28 -16.09 -3.98
N GLN A 375 -1.01 -17.18 -3.80
CA GLN A 375 -1.49 -17.48 -2.46
C GLN A 375 -0.26 -17.85 -1.63
N THR A 376 0.11 -17.00 -0.67
CA THR A 376 0.95 -17.38 0.45
C THR A 376 0.14 -18.35 1.30
N LEU A 377 0.08 -19.61 0.87
CA LEU A 377 -0.54 -20.70 1.60
C LEU A 377 0.41 -21.16 2.70
N GLY A 378 0.22 -20.65 3.91
CA GLY A 378 0.84 -21.21 5.11
C GLY A 378 1.17 -20.19 6.19
N ALA A 379 1.34 -20.68 7.41
CA ALA A 379 2.00 -19.92 8.46
C ALA A 379 3.49 -19.76 8.10
N PHE A 380 4.04 -18.57 8.33
CA PHE A 380 5.44 -18.23 8.12
C PHE A 380 5.95 -17.55 9.37
N ARG A 381 7.26 -17.63 9.60
CA ARG A 381 7.92 -16.80 10.61
C ARG A 381 8.54 -15.59 9.94
N ARG A 382 8.32 -14.41 10.52
CA ARG A 382 8.81 -13.15 9.94
C ARG A 382 10.31 -12.99 10.10
N ARG A 383 10.91 -12.31 9.12
CA ARG A 383 12.22 -11.67 9.20
C ARG A 383 12.03 -10.21 8.83
N GLN A 384 12.30 -9.32 9.78
CA GLN A 384 12.12 -7.89 9.60
C GLN A 384 13.42 -7.17 9.94
N THR A 385 13.67 -6.07 9.23
CA THR A 385 14.77 -5.16 9.55
C THR A 385 14.27 -3.73 9.35
N ALA A 386 14.44 -2.89 10.37
CA ALA A 386 14.14 -1.47 10.32
C ALA A 386 15.33 -0.67 10.85
N HIS A 387 15.39 0.58 10.42
CA HIS A 387 16.39 1.56 10.85
C HIS A 387 15.63 2.80 11.31
N ALA A 388 15.94 3.27 12.51
CA ALA A 388 15.35 4.48 13.08
C ALA A 388 16.24 4.98 14.22
N ASP A 389 16.05 6.24 14.59
CA ASP A 389 16.69 6.93 15.72
C ASP A 389 15.56 7.17 16.74
N LEU A 390 15.33 6.23 17.65
CA LEU A 390 14.19 6.28 18.59
C LEU A 390 14.50 7.11 19.85
N ASP A 391 15.77 7.23 20.23
CA ASP A 391 16.18 8.08 21.35
C ASP A 391 16.62 9.49 20.94
N GLU A 392 16.52 9.82 19.65
CA GLU A 392 16.73 11.14 19.05
C GLU A 392 18.13 11.72 19.29
N ASP A 393 19.14 10.84 19.36
CA ASP A 393 20.51 11.22 19.64
C ASP A 393 21.32 11.55 18.36
N GLY A 394 20.71 11.35 17.20
CA GLY A 394 21.27 11.60 15.87
C GLY A 394 21.97 10.38 15.24
N ARG A 395 22.00 9.23 15.93
CA ARG A 395 22.51 7.95 15.43
C ARG A 395 21.33 7.05 15.07
N GLN A 396 21.58 6.03 14.26
CA GLN A 396 20.53 5.12 13.82
C GLN A 396 20.72 3.74 14.42
N GLU A 397 19.71 3.30 15.17
CA GLU A 397 19.58 1.92 15.60
C GLU A 397 19.09 1.04 14.46
N VAL A 398 19.38 -0.24 14.60
CA VAL A 398 18.97 -1.30 13.70
C VAL A 398 18.15 -2.32 14.49
N TYR A 399 16.90 -2.49 14.09
CA TYR A 399 15.94 -3.42 14.69
C TYR A 399 15.87 -4.66 13.81
N ARG A 400 16.40 -5.79 14.29
CA ARG A 400 16.45 -7.06 13.52
C ARG A 400 15.61 -8.14 14.19
N LEU A 401 14.51 -8.52 13.54
CA LEU A 401 13.72 -9.68 13.93
C LEU A 401 14.17 -10.89 13.13
N GLN A 402 14.63 -11.94 13.82
CA GLN A 402 14.97 -13.21 13.20
C GLN A 402 14.67 -14.37 14.14
N ASN A 403 13.93 -15.38 13.64
CA ASN A 403 13.61 -16.60 14.37
C ASN A 403 12.96 -16.33 15.76
N GLY A 404 12.01 -15.40 15.80
CA GLY A 404 11.29 -15.04 17.03
C GLY A 404 12.09 -14.19 18.02
N ARG A 405 13.29 -13.72 17.64
CA ARG A 405 14.19 -12.92 18.47
C ARG A 405 14.36 -11.55 17.84
N LEU A 406 14.04 -10.50 18.58
CA LEU A 406 14.36 -9.12 18.19
C LEU A 406 15.67 -8.71 18.85
N ILE A 407 16.56 -8.12 18.05
CA ILE A 407 17.81 -7.51 18.50
C ILE A 407 17.78 -6.04 18.07
N VAL A 408 18.13 -5.15 18.99
CA VAL A 408 18.32 -3.71 18.75
C VAL A 408 19.81 -3.45 18.86
N GLU A 409 20.39 -2.86 17.83
CA GLU A 409 21.83 -2.61 17.72
C GLU A 409 22.07 -1.17 17.27
N GLU A 410 23.09 -0.52 17.82
CA GLU A 410 23.57 0.78 17.35
C GLU A 410 25.07 0.65 17.06
N GLU A 411 25.54 1.14 15.91
CA GLU A 411 26.94 1.01 15.48
C GLU A 411 27.52 -0.43 15.59
N ALA A 412 26.66 -1.43 15.37
CA ALA A 412 26.95 -2.86 15.54
C ALA A 412 27.23 -3.33 16.98
N GLN A 413 26.91 -2.52 17.99
CA GLN A 413 26.83 -2.92 19.39
C GLN A 413 25.39 -3.27 19.76
N PRO A 414 25.14 -4.41 20.42
CA PRO A 414 23.78 -4.77 20.85
C PRO A 414 23.35 -3.89 22.05
N LEU A 415 22.29 -3.12 21.86
CA LEU A 415 21.64 -2.33 22.92
C LEU A 415 20.67 -3.19 23.73
N TRP A 416 19.86 -4.00 23.03
CA TRP A 416 18.86 -4.84 23.65
C TRP A 416 18.56 -6.09 22.85
N GLN A 417 18.12 -7.13 23.54
CA GLN A 417 17.59 -8.34 22.92
C GLN A 417 16.35 -8.81 23.66
N SER A 418 15.34 -9.26 22.92
CA SER A 418 14.14 -9.81 23.56
C SER A 418 14.48 -11.00 24.49
N PRO A 419 13.69 -11.27 25.54
CA PRO A 419 13.88 -12.44 26.41
C PRO A 419 13.63 -13.80 25.70
N PRO A 420 14.39 -14.87 26.04
CA PRO A 420 14.30 -16.19 25.37
C PRO A 420 12.99 -16.94 25.57
N GLU A 421 12.19 -16.52 26.55
CA GLU A 421 10.83 -16.95 26.84
C GLU A 421 9.77 -16.21 25.99
N TRP A 422 10.20 -15.29 25.12
CA TRP A 422 9.34 -14.61 24.15
C TRP A 422 9.58 -15.16 22.75
N TRP A 423 8.51 -15.20 21.98
CA TRP A 423 8.55 -15.30 20.53
C TRP A 423 7.94 -14.04 19.95
N VAL A 424 8.80 -13.16 19.44
CA VAL A 424 8.36 -11.94 18.77
C VAL A 424 7.89 -12.33 17.37
N ASP A 425 6.60 -12.17 17.09
CA ASP A 425 6.00 -12.53 15.81
C ASP A 425 6.24 -11.45 14.75
N GLY A 426 6.21 -10.20 15.19
CA GLY A 426 6.48 -9.02 14.38
C GLY A 426 6.65 -7.77 15.23
N PHE A 427 7.19 -6.72 14.63
CA PHE A 427 7.28 -5.39 15.24
C PHE A 427 6.88 -4.27 14.29
N THR A 428 6.59 -3.10 14.87
CA THR A 428 6.32 -1.84 14.16
C THR A 428 6.98 -0.70 14.93
N LEU A 429 7.58 0.25 14.20
CA LEU A 429 8.10 1.49 14.78
C LEU A 429 7.08 2.59 14.51
N ALA A 430 6.41 3.05 15.55
CA ALA A 430 5.36 4.07 15.46
C ALA A 430 5.06 4.63 16.85
N ASP A 431 4.64 5.89 16.90
CA ASP A 431 4.08 6.51 18.10
C ASP A 431 2.75 5.84 18.44
N ALA A 432 2.76 4.99 19.47
CA ALA A 432 1.62 4.17 19.86
C ALA A 432 0.82 4.79 21.01
N ASP A 433 1.47 5.59 21.86
CA ASP A 433 0.83 6.26 22.99
C ASP A 433 0.53 7.75 22.75
N ASN A 434 0.84 8.24 21.55
CA ASN A 434 0.56 9.59 21.04
C ASN A 434 1.28 10.68 21.82
N ASP A 435 2.51 10.41 22.28
CA ASP A 435 3.36 11.37 22.97
C ASP A 435 4.26 12.20 22.03
N GLY A 436 4.22 11.88 20.73
CA GLY A 436 5.02 12.52 19.68
C GLY A 436 6.35 11.84 19.40
N ARG A 437 6.70 10.76 20.11
CA ARG A 437 7.94 9.99 19.94
C ARG A 437 7.63 8.61 19.34
N THR A 438 8.60 8.05 18.63
CA THR A 438 8.40 6.75 17.99
C THR A 438 8.65 5.61 18.98
N ASP A 439 7.70 4.68 19.11
CA ASP A 439 7.84 3.51 19.97
C ASP A 439 8.26 2.25 19.21
N LEU A 440 8.85 1.31 19.94
CA LEU A 440 9.00 -0.06 19.55
C LEU A 440 7.79 -0.90 19.99
N ASN A 441 6.93 -1.23 19.02
CA ASN A 441 5.70 -2.00 19.24
C ASN A 441 5.88 -3.46 18.82
N LEU A 442 5.61 -4.41 19.73
CA LEU A 442 5.85 -5.84 19.52
C LEU A 442 4.56 -6.66 19.64
N SER A 443 4.33 -7.56 18.66
CA SER A 443 3.44 -8.72 18.84
C SER A 443 4.25 -9.88 19.40
N VAL A 444 3.95 -10.30 20.62
CA VAL A 444 4.75 -11.26 21.39
C VAL A 444 3.92 -12.45 21.83
N TRP A 445 4.39 -13.65 21.55
CA TRP A 445 3.88 -14.88 22.14
C TRP A 445 4.74 -15.29 23.34
N LYS A 446 4.10 -15.54 24.48
CA LYS A 446 4.76 -16.09 25.68
C LYS A 446 3.77 -16.89 26.52
N ALA A 447 4.29 -17.66 27.47
CA ALA A 447 3.47 -18.30 28.49
C ALA A 447 3.28 -17.39 29.71
N GLY A 448 2.10 -17.43 30.33
CA GLY A 448 1.77 -16.61 31.50
C GLY A 448 1.20 -15.26 31.09
N SER A 449 0.33 -14.66 31.90
CA SER A 449 -0.19 -13.32 31.62
C SER A 449 0.72 -12.24 32.20
N PHE A 450 1.06 -12.33 33.48
CA PHE A 450 1.62 -11.20 34.23
C PHE A 450 3.12 -11.31 34.55
N GLY A 451 3.68 -12.53 34.50
CA GLY A 451 5.08 -12.75 34.88
C GLY A 451 5.36 -12.27 36.31
N PRO A 452 6.45 -11.50 36.56
CA PRO A 452 6.79 -11.03 37.90
C PRO A 452 5.83 -9.95 38.44
N HIS A 453 4.97 -9.37 37.59
CA HIS A 453 4.06 -8.27 37.93
C HIS A 453 2.62 -8.74 38.20
N LYS A 454 2.43 -10.00 38.60
CA LYS A 454 1.11 -10.57 38.89
C LYS A 454 0.38 -9.77 39.99
N PRO A 455 -0.83 -9.22 39.72
CA PRO A 455 -1.58 -8.47 40.73
C PRO A 455 -1.93 -9.35 41.94
N PHE A 456 -1.95 -8.74 43.14
CA PHE A 456 -2.15 -9.50 44.39
C PHE A 456 -3.53 -10.19 44.47
N TRP A 457 -4.52 -9.72 43.72
CA TRP A 457 -5.85 -10.32 43.64
C TRP A 457 -5.94 -11.51 42.67
N ILE A 458 -4.89 -11.79 41.89
CA ILE A 458 -4.83 -12.94 40.98
C ILE A 458 -4.16 -14.12 41.70
N THR A 459 -4.98 -15.10 42.08
CA THR A 459 -4.53 -16.29 42.81
C THR A 459 -3.80 -17.29 41.92
N GLU A 460 -4.24 -17.46 40.67
CA GLU A 460 -3.64 -18.36 39.66
C GLU A 460 -3.36 -17.61 38.37
N ASP A 461 -2.19 -17.82 37.75
CA ASP A 461 -1.82 -17.20 36.47
C ASP A 461 -2.17 -18.14 35.30
N ASP A 462 -2.64 -17.56 34.20
CA ASP A 462 -2.92 -18.28 32.95
C ASP A 462 -1.60 -18.54 32.21
N ASN A 463 -1.01 -19.70 32.46
CA ASN A 463 0.26 -20.14 31.86
C ASN A 463 0.13 -20.67 30.42
N SER A 464 -1.03 -20.53 29.78
CA SER A 464 -1.15 -20.84 28.35
C SER A 464 -0.30 -19.90 27.50
N VAL A 465 0.14 -20.38 26.34
CA VAL A 465 0.88 -19.55 25.38
C VAL A 465 -0.12 -18.67 24.64
N LYS A 466 -0.04 -17.36 24.87
CA LYS A 466 -0.92 -16.37 24.25
C LYS A 466 -0.13 -15.21 23.69
N ASN A 467 -0.80 -14.48 22.81
CA ASN A 467 -0.26 -13.29 22.18
C ASN A 467 -0.48 -12.06 23.06
N HIS A 468 0.45 -11.13 22.97
CA HIS A 468 0.51 -9.88 23.70
C HIS A 468 0.96 -8.77 22.76
N LEU A 469 0.44 -7.56 22.99
CA LEU A 469 1.00 -6.31 22.49
C LEU A 469 1.86 -5.68 23.58
N PHE A 470 3.15 -5.45 23.29
CA PHE A 470 4.08 -4.74 24.17
C PHE A 470 4.62 -3.49 23.47
N ILE A 471 4.78 -2.43 24.24
CA ILE A 471 5.24 -1.11 23.78
C ILE A 471 6.47 -0.74 24.60
N PHE A 472 7.52 -0.33 23.92
CA PHE A 472 8.78 0.09 24.52
C PHE A 472 9.24 1.42 23.94
N ASP A 473 9.84 2.24 24.80
CA ASP A 473 10.60 3.42 24.44
C ASP A 473 12.09 3.06 24.38
N LEU A 474 12.88 3.83 23.64
CA LEU A 474 14.33 3.85 23.74
C LEU A 474 14.74 5.19 24.37
N VAL A 475 15.38 5.13 25.54
CA VAL A 475 15.85 6.33 26.25
C VAL A 475 17.21 6.07 26.85
N ASP A 476 18.19 6.88 26.46
CA ASP A 476 19.59 6.78 26.89
C ASP A 476 20.16 5.37 26.61
N ASP A 477 20.13 4.92 25.34
CA ASP A 477 20.60 3.59 24.91
C ASP A 477 19.87 2.39 25.57
N ALA A 478 18.75 2.62 26.25
CA ALA A 478 18.05 1.60 27.03
C ALA A 478 16.59 1.43 26.60
N VAL A 479 16.23 0.22 26.18
CA VAL A 479 14.84 -0.16 25.87
C VAL A 479 14.05 -0.31 27.17
N LYS A 480 13.04 0.55 27.37
CA LYS A 480 12.22 0.62 28.58
C LYS A 480 10.75 0.31 28.25
N PRO A 481 10.06 -0.58 29.00
CA PRO A 481 8.66 -0.85 28.74
C PRO A 481 7.80 0.36 29.11
N ILE A 482 6.99 0.84 28.15
CA ILE A 482 5.91 1.80 28.40
C ILE A 482 4.69 1.05 28.91
N TRP A 483 4.29 0.01 28.16
CA TRP A 483 3.10 -0.76 28.46
C TRP A 483 3.19 -2.19 27.95
N GLN A 484 2.66 -3.12 28.74
CA GLN A 484 2.66 -4.54 28.41
C GLN A 484 1.28 -5.14 28.71
N SER A 485 0.57 -5.52 27.65
CA SER A 485 -0.74 -6.16 27.80
C SER A 485 -0.68 -7.46 28.61
N SER A 486 -1.77 -7.74 29.33
CA SER A 486 -2.12 -9.10 29.73
C SER A 486 -2.42 -9.98 28.52
N ASN A 487 -2.76 -11.26 28.73
CA ASN A 487 -3.19 -12.15 27.66
C ASN A 487 -4.29 -11.50 26.79
N LEU A 488 -4.04 -11.37 25.48
CA LEU A 488 -5.06 -10.95 24.54
C LEU A 488 -6.09 -12.06 24.35
N ASP A 489 -7.37 -11.70 24.28
CA ASP A 489 -8.49 -12.61 24.02
C ASP A 489 -8.45 -13.17 22.59
N ARG A 490 -7.85 -12.43 21.66
CA ARG A 490 -7.55 -12.85 20.28
C ARG A 490 -6.10 -12.48 19.92
N PRO A 491 -5.39 -13.29 19.14
CA PRO A 491 -4.01 -12.98 18.76
C PRO A 491 -3.93 -11.93 17.65
N ILE A 492 -2.95 -11.05 17.72
CA ILE A 492 -2.59 -10.11 16.66
C ILE A 492 -1.90 -10.90 15.53
N CYS A 493 -2.51 -10.91 14.34
CA CYS A 493 -1.88 -11.47 13.13
C CYS A 493 -1.13 -10.41 12.33
N GLU A 494 -1.70 -9.20 12.25
CA GLU A 494 -1.10 -8.03 11.62
C GLU A 494 -1.51 -6.80 12.41
N MET A 495 -0.62 -5.80 12.47
CA MET A 495 -0.88 -4.53 13.12
C MET A 495 -0.27 -3.39 12.32
N ALA A 496 -0.91 -2.23 12.36
CA ALA A 496 -0.39 -0.97 11.84
C ALA A 496 -0.90 0.18 12.71
N PHE A 497 -0.07 1.21 12.87
CA PHE A 497 -0.44 2.46 13.51
C PHE A 497 -0.67 3.50 12.42
N THR A 498 -1.79 4.20 12.50
CA THR A 498 -2.15 5.25 11.55
C THR A 498 -3.17 6.18 12.15
N ASP A 499 -2.98 7.48 11.97
CA ASP A 499 -3.98 8.51 12.20
C ASP A 499 -5.06 8.41 11.10
N LEU A 500 -6.12 7.64 11.37
CA LEU A 500 -7.20 7.36 10.41
C LEU A 500 -8.19 8.52 10.29
N ASP A 501 -8.36 9.29 11.36
CA ASP A 501 -9.33 10.39 11.44
C ASP A 501 -8.71 11.78 11.22
N ALA A 502 -7.39 11.84 11.03
CA ALA A 502 -6.58 13.03 10.82
C ALA A 502 -6.60 14.00 12.02
N ASN A 503 -6.74 13.48 13.25
CA ASN A 503 -6.75 14.27 14.48
C ASN A 503 -5.35 14.51 15.08
N GLY A 504 -4.31 13.87 14.53
CA GLY A 504 -2.93 13.93 15.00
C GLY A 504 -2.53 12.80 15.96
N GLU A 505 -3.44 11.90 16.30
CA GLU A 505 -3.24 10.70 17.13
C GLU A 505 -3.36 9.45 16.26
N ASN A 506 -2.52 8.45 16.49
CA ASN A 506 -2.58 7.18 15.79
C ASN A 506 -3.61 6.24 16.42
N GLU A 507 -4.41 5.61 15.56
CA GLU A 507 -5.12 4.38 15.89
C GLU A 507 -4.28 3.15 15.58
N LEU A 508 -4.46 2.11 16.39
CA LEU A 508 -3.93 0.78 16.15
C LEU A 508 -4.96 -0.05 15.37
N VAL A 509 -4.65 -0.33 14.10
CA VAL A 509 -5.45 -1.17 13.21
C VAL A 509 -4.90 -2.59 13.26
N VAL A 510 -5.74 -3.54 13.67
CA VAL A 510 -5.33 -4.93 13.94
C VAL A 510 -6.14 -5.91 13.11
N THR A 511 -5.46 -6.83 12.44
CA THR A 511 -6.11 -8.09 12.00
C THR A 511 -5.94 -9.12 13.11
N GLU A 512 -7.04 -9.43 13.80
CA GLU A 512 -7.10 -10.39 14.90
C GLU A 512 -7.44 -11.79 14.40
N GLY A 513 -6.70 -12.79 14.88
CA GLY A 513 -6.94 -14.20 14.62
C GLY A 513 -7.88 -14.85 15.64
N SER A 514 -7.87 -16.18 15.68
CA SER A 514 -8.53 -16.97 16.70
C SER A 514 -7.62 -18.10 17.16
N TYR A 515 -7.53 -18.30 18.48
CA TYR A 515 -6.75 -19.38 19.08
C TYR A 515 -7.32 -20.77 18.76
N THR A 516 -8.61 -20.87 18.42
CA THR A 516 -9.31 -22.14 18.17
C THR A 516 -9.70 -22.34 16.71
N ALA A 517 -9.76 -21.26 15.93
CA ALA A 517 -10.09 -21.29 14.50
C ALA A 517 -9.04 -20.48 13.71
N PRO A 518 -7.86 -21.07 13.39
CA PRO A 518 -6.75 -20.33 12.80
C PRO A 518 -7.01 -19.68 11.43
N ALA A 519 -8.14 -19.96 10.78
CA ALA A 519 -8.57 -19.32 9.53
C ALA A 519 -9.48 -18.09 9.76
N ASP A 520 -10.01 -17.93 10.97
CA ASP A 520 -10.85 -16.78 11.33
C ASP A 520 -9.97 -15.52 11.47
N ARG A 521 -10.37 -14.45 10.80
CA ARG A 521 -9.67 -13.17 10.76
C ARG A 521 -10.71 -12.06 10.89
N GLN A 522 -10.47 -11.12 11.79
CA GLN A 522 -11.31 -9.96 12.01
C GLN A 522 -10.46 -8.70 12.04
N LEU A 523 -10.86 -7.67 11.31
CA LEU A 523 -10.22 -6.35 11.39
C LEU A 523 -10.87 -5.54 12.51
N THR A 524 -10.07 -5.02 13.44
CA THR A 524 -10.50 -4.19 14.56
C THR A 524 -9.64 -2.94 14.68
N ILE A 525 -10.18 -1.91 15.33
CA ILE A 525 -9.53 -0.62 15.54
C ILE A 525 -9.43 -0.39 17.04
N TRP A 526 -8.24 -0.02 17.50
CA TRP A 526 -7.90 0.14 18.91
C TRP A 526 -7.36 1.56 19.11
N GLN A 527 -7.68 2.17 20.24
CA GLN A 527 -7.23 3.52 20.58
C GLN A 527 -6.56 3.53 21.95
N TRP A 528 -5.45 4.26 22.04
CA TRP A 528 -4.76 4.49 23.30
C TRP A 528 -5.59 5.41 24.20
N ASN A 529 -5.70 5.08 25.49
CA ASN A 529 -6.51 5.85 26.46
C ASN A 529 -5.71 6.34 27.68
N GLY A 530 -4.38 6.37 27.57
CA GLY A 530 -3.46 6.76 28.65
C GLY A 530 -3.06 5.63 29.60
N TRP A 531 -3.74 4.49 29.57
CA TRP A 531 -3.44 3.32 30.43
C TRP A 531 -3.29 2.00 29.64
N GLY A 532 -3.46 2.06 28.32
CA GLY A 532 -3.50 0.91 27.42
C GLY A 532 -4.40 1.17 26.22
N PHE A 533 -4.62 0.12 25.43
CA PHE A 533 -5.52 0.16 24.29
C PHE A 533 -6.95 -0.28 24.63
N ALA A 534 -7.93 0.41 24.08
CA ALA A 534 -9.34 -0.01 24.05
C ALA A 534 -9.77 -0.30 22.61
N ARG A 535 -10.45 -1.45 22.40
CA ARG A 535 -11.04 -1.83 21.11
C ARG A 535 -12.28 -0.96 20.84
N LEU A 536 -12.28 -0.24 19.73
CA LEU A 536 -13.37 0.65 19.28
C LEU A 536 -14.37 -0.05 18.35
N LEU A 537 -13.90 -1.00 17.54
CA LEU A 537 -14.68 -1.66 16.46
C LEU A 537 -14.35 -3.14 16.33
#